data_AF-A0A2D4ZFP0-F1
#
_entry.id   AF-A0A2D4ZFP0-F1
#
_cell.length_a   1.000
_cell.length_b   1.000
_cell.length_c   1.000
_cell.angle_alpha   90.00
_cell.angle_beta   90.00
_cell.angle_gamma   90.00
#
_symmetry.space_group_name_H-M   'P 1'
#
loop_
_entity.id
_entity.type
_entity.pdbx_description
1 polymer ?
#
loop_
_entity_poly.entity_id
_entity_poly.type
_entity_poly.pdbx_seq_one_letter_code
_entity_poly.pdbx_strand_id
1 'polypeptide(L)' 'MAKGSSINGNGGGQNGGNNSYTITGRGEVSRAQLVREVKQGLHPDTHVYKRDGVEYARNNPNHDKPDNIND' A
#
# COMPACT_ATOMS: atom_id res chain seq x y z
N MET A 1 -10.75 -11.61 -3.51
CA MET A 1 -10.22 -10.36 -4.11
C MET A 1 -10.49 -9.25 -3.10
N ALA A 2 -9.46 -8.58 -2.59
CA ALA A 2 -9.64 -7.57 -1.54
C ALA A 2 -10.54 -6.43 -2.06
N LYS A 3 -11.53 -6.04 -1.26
CA LYS A 3 -12.55 -5.01 -1.57
C LYS A 3 -12.06 -3.59 -1.23
N GLY A 4 -10.76 -3.34 -1.40
CA GLY A 4 -10.14 -2.05 -1.22
C GLY A 4 -9.29 -1.69 -2.43
N SER A 5 -8.94 -0.43 -2.56
CA SER A 5 -8.22 0.09 -3.72
C SER A 5 -6.83 -0.54 -3.77
N SER A 6 -6.69 -1.64 -4.50
CA SER A 6 -5.40 -2.32 -4.71
C SER A 6 -4.37 -1.32 -5.23
N ILE A 7 -3.42 -0.94 -4.38
CA ILE A 7 -2.25 -0.17 -4.78
C ILE A 7 -1.14 -1.16 -5.17
N ASN A 8 -0.45 -0.87 -6.27
CA ASN A 8 0.78 -1.54 -6.65
C ASN A 8 1.93 -0.56 -6.55
N GLY A 9 3.01 -0.95 -5.89
CA GLY A 9 4.25 -0.16 -5.90
C GLY A 9 4.92 -0.26 -7.26
N ASN A 10 5.20 0.88 -7.90
CA ASN A 10 5.81 0.90 -9.23
C ASN A 10 7.35 0.78 -9.20
N GLY A 11 7.95 0.65 -8.00
CA GLY A 11 9.41 0.70 -7.83
C GLY A 11 9.98 2.08 -8.21
N GLY A 12 11.31 2.20 -8.29
CA GLY A 12 11.98 3.39 -8.82
C GLY A 12 12.54 4.39 -7.80
N GLY A 13 12.42 4.13 -6.50
CA GLY A 13 13.06 4.90 -5.43
C GLY A 13 14.50 4.50 -5.16
N GLN A 14 15.31 5.46 -4.70
CA GLN A 14 16.67 5.22 -4.24
C GLN A 14 16.65 4.18 -3.11
N ASN A 15 17.43 3.10 -3.24
CA ASN A 15 17.42 1.90 -2.38
C ASN A 15 16.21 0.95 -2.53
N GLY A 16 15.53 0.95 -3.68
CA GLY A 16 14.45 -0.01 -3.97
C GLY A 16 13.10 0.35 -3.32
N GLY A 17 12.93 1.60 -2.88
CA GLY A 17 11.66 2.14 -2.40
C GLY A 17 10.67 2.43 -3.54
N ASN A 18 9.39 2.57 -3.23
CA ASN A 18 8.38 3.03 -4.20
C ASN A 18 8.35 4.56 -4.24
N ASN A 19 8.56 5.16 -5.43
CA ASN A 19 8.37 6.61 -5.64
C ASN A 19 6.96 6.96 -6.13
N SER A 20 6.32 6.02 -6.81
CA SER A 20 4.93 6.11 -7.25
C SER A 20 4.21 4.77 -7.03
N TYR A 21 2.88 4.85 -7.08
CA TYR A 21 1.98 3.74 -6.89
C TYR A 21 0.90 3.77 -7.95
N THR A 22 0.55 2.62 -8.49
CA THR A 22 -0.62 2.48 -9.36
C THR A 22 -1.80 2.05 -8.52
N ILE A 23 -2.84 2.89 -8.47
CA ILE A 23 -4.14 2.53 -7.91
C ILE A 23 -4.98 1.92 -9.02
N THR A 24 -5.43 0.67 -8.85
CA THR A 24 -6.31 0.02 -9.81
C THR A 24 -7.56 0.87 -10.08
N GLY A 25 -7.84 1.20 -11.34
CA GLY A 25 -8.98 2.02 -11.75
C GLY A 25 -8.78 3.55 -11.66
N ARG A 26 -7.67 4.04 -11.10
CA ARG A 26 -7.33 5.48 -11.06
C ARG A 26 -6.03 5.80 -11.79
N GLY A 27 -5.08 4.88 -11.81
CA GLY A 27 -3.77 5.08 -12.44
C GLY A 27 -2.67 5.44 -11.44
N GLU A 28 -1.58 6.00 -11.95
CA GLU A 28 -0.38 6.29 -11.16
C GLU A 28 -0.55 7.55 -10.29
N VAL A 29 -0.08 7.46 -9.04
CA VAL A 29 0.00 8.55 -8.08
C VAL A 29 1.38 8.58 -7.44
N SER A 30 1.85 9.77 -7.04
CA SER A 30 3.12 9.89 -6.33
C SER A 30 3.02 9.32 -4.91
N ARG A 31 4.15 8.88 -4.34
CA ARG A 31 4.23 8.42 -2.94
C ARG A 31 3.67 9.44 -1.96
N ALA A 32 4.04 10.71 -2.11
CA ALA A 32 3.61 11.77 -1.21
C ALA A 32 2.09 11.94 -1.25
N GLN A 33 1.48 11.87 -2.44
CA GLN A 33 0.03 11.95 -2.59
C GLN A 33 -0.64 10.74 -1.93
N LEU A 34 -0.19 9.52 -2.21
CA LEU A 34 -0.80 8.32 -1.65
C LEU A 34 -0.67 8.28 -0.12
N VAL A 35 0.50 8.58 0.44
CA VAL A 35 0.71 8.64 1.90
C VAL A 35 -0.24 9.65 2.55
N ARG A 36 -0.46 10.81 1.93
CA ARG A 36 -1.42 11.81 2.43
C ARG A 36 -2.85 11.27 2.41
N GLU A 37 -3.28 10.64 1.32
CA GLU A 37 -4.63 10.08 1.20
C GLU A 37 -4.87 8.95 2.21
N VAL A 38 -3.87 8.10 2.45
CA VAL A 38 -3.91 7.05 3.48
C VAL A 38 -4.07 7.68 4.87
N LYS A 39 -3.34 8.74 5.20
CA LYS A 39 -3.49 9.49 6.47
C LYS A 39 -4.87 10.16 6.60
N GLN A 40 -5.51 10.46 5.48
CA GLN A 40 -6.88 10.99 5.44
C GLN A 40 -7.96 9.89 5.53
N GLY A 41 -7.58 8.61 5.59
CA GLY A 41 -8.52 7.49 5.69
C GLY A 41 -9.19 7.12 4.36
N LEU A 42 -8.68 7.61 3.22
CA LEU A 42 -9.26 7.34 1.89
C LEU A 42 -8.93 5.93 1.37
N HIS A 43 -7.95 5.25 1.99
CA HIS A 43 -7.53 3.90 1.63
C HIS A 43 -7.61 3.00 2.88
N PRO A 44 -8.81 2.49 3.22
CA PRO A 44 -9.05 1.76 4.49
C PRO A 44 -8.29 0.43 4.58
N ASP A 45 -7.88 -0.12 3.44
CA ASP A 45 -7.09 -1.34 3.28
C ASP A 45 -5.58 -1.08 3.16
N THR A 46 -5.15 0.17 3.32
CA THR A 46 -3.75 0.59 3.21
C THR A 46 -3.33 1.32 4.50
N HIS A 47 -2.08 1.14 4.92
CA HIS A 47 -1.48 1.90 6.01
C HIS A 47 -0.18 2.58 5.57
N VAL A 48 0.25 3.58 6.36
CA VAL A 48 1.56 4.21 6.19
C VAL A 48 2.61 3.38 6.92
N TYR A 49 3.60 2.92 6.17
CA TYR A 49 4.79 2.24 6.68
C TYR A 49 5.98 3.19 6.65
N LYS A 50 6.67 3.36 7.78
CA LYS A 50 7.86 4.21 7.86
C LYS A 50 9.12 3.35 7.92
N ARG A 51 10.07 3.61 7.00
CA ARG A 51 11.38 2.97 6.96
C ARG A 51 12.47 4.02 6.80
N ASP A 52 13.45 4.02 7.70
CA ASP A 52 14.60 4.94 7.67
C ASP A 52 14.19 6.42 7.55
N GLY A 53 13.10 6.81 8.24
CA GLY A 53 12.56 8.18 8.20
C GLY A 53 11.61 8.46 7.04
N VAL A 54 11.51 7.57 6.05
CA VAL A 54 10.69 7.75 4.84
C VAL A 54 9.37 7.00 4.96
N GLU A 55 8.27 7.66 4.63
CA GLU A 55 6.92 7.10 4.66
C GLU A 55 6.52 6.51 3.30
N TYR A 56 5.98 5.30 3.33
CA TYR A 56 5.50 4.53 2.20
C TYR A 56 4.05 4.09 2.46
N ALA A 57 3.29 3.86 1.40
CA ALA A 57 1.98 3.23 1.51
C ALA A 57 2.13 1.72 1.33
N ARG A 58 1.47 0.93 2.17
CA ARG A 58 1.51 -0.53 2.10
C ARG A 58 0.12 -1.11 2.35
N ASN A 59 -0.29 -2.04 1.51
CA ASN A 59 -1.54 -2.78 1.73
C ASN A 59 -1.49 -3.54 3.04
N ASN A 60 -2.64 -3.60 3.71
CA ASN A 60 -2.81 -4.40 4.89
C ASN A 60 -2.60 -5.88 4.54
N PRO A 61 -1.84 -6.63 5.36
CA PRO A 61 -1.72 -8.06 5.17
C PRO A 61 -3.11 -8.71 5.29
N ASN A 62 -3.54 -9.44 4.26
CA ASN A 62 -4.75 -10.23 4.33
C ASN A 62 -4.49 -11.44 5.25
N HIS A 63 -4.93 -11.35 6.51
CA HIS A 63 -4.88 -12.45 7.47
C HIS A 63 -6.06 -13.44 7.33
N ASP A 64 -6.83 -13.37 6.24
CA ASP A 64 -8.02 -14.21 5.97
C ASP A 64 -7.72 -15.70 5.71
N LYS A 65 -6.47 -16.14 5.83
CA LYS A 65 -6.14 -17.57 5.90
C LYS A 65 -5.27 -17.87 7.11
N PRO A 66 -5.84 -18.38 8.21
CA PRO A 66 -5.08 -19.26 9.07
C PRO A 66 -4.86 -20.59 8.30
N ASP A 67 -3.76 -20.71 7.57
CA ASP A 67 -3.34 -21.95 6.89
C ASP A 67 -2.91 -23.06 7.88
N ASN A 68 -3.46 -23.15 9.10
CA ASN A 68 -2.99 -24.11 10.12
C ASN A 68 -3.98 -24.48 11.24
N ILE A 69 -5.25 -24.72 10.92
CA ILE A 69 -6.09 -25.61 11.74
C ILE A 69 -6.44 -26.80 10.84
N ASN A 70 -5.83 -27.96 11.15
CA ASN A 70 -6.04 -29.23 10.46
C ASN A 70 -7.53 -29.56 10.34
N ASP A 71 -7.94 -30.06 9.17
CA ASP A 71 -9.07 -30.98 9.02
C ASP A 71 -8.57 -32.42 9.29
#